data_AF-A0A8T8TWQ4-F1
#
_entry.id   AF-A0A8T8TWQ4-F1
#
_cell.length_a   1.000
_cell.length_b   1.000
_cell.length_c   1.000
_cell.angle_alpha   90.00
_cell.angle_beta   90.00
_cell.angle_gamma   90.00
#
_symmetry.space_group_name_H-M   'P 1'
#
loop_
_entity.id
_entity.type
_entity.pdbx_description
1 polymer ?
#
loop_
_entity_poly.entity_id
_entity_poly.type
_entity_poly.pdbx_seq_one_letter_code
_entity_poly.pdbx_strand_id
1 'polypeptide(L)'
;MHYTILFIVLALVAPLTKAYQTMRIPNPLRYTFNAYMDKNTTRDNYTLPLTANQFPCKGYLSDMFTDPSGIGRAVTTYQAGRPGWVILTGESLSGSGQVSMSGNNGSLTVIHSFEGNVGTSDQQQLDFMFPVDAPTGPVVLSFTYFPLNSTQVFQSCAAIELLPAEKNATAPTIPFASRPDIFISDMNNSCTRNPAKEVMFPDPGSDFTMNHTVPMADEVDTIIGTCLPVNGFGNGAKDNTTKTIESSPFPTTTSSEFVSQPTPTAMEYHVSISSHHAIPIGDFTRRSNTTSIYNYTHTLTHTHTSSAKPRPTGARNNIIATNTYPTLPISQDGKW
;
A
#
# COMPACT_ATOMS: atom_id res chain seq x y z
N MET A 1 42.69 -34.63 -24.87
CA MET A 1 41.61 -34.77 -23.85
C MET A 1 41.75 -33.73 -22.73
N HIS A 2 41.97 -32.44 -23.05
CA HIS A 2 42.11 -31.35 -22.06
C HIS A 2 41.10 -30.21 -22.25
N TYR A 3 40.33 -30.22 -23.35
CA TYR A 3 39.34 -29.18 -23.64
C TYR A 3 37.92 -29.53 -23.16
N THR A 4 37.65 -30.79 -22.80
CA THR A 4 36.35 -31.22 -22.26
C THR A 4 36.16 -30.88 -20.78
N ILE A 5 37.24 -30.64 -20.02
CA ILE A 5 37.16 -30.24 -18.61
C ILE A 5 36.87 -28.73 -18.47
N LEU A 6 37.24 -27.92 -19.46
CA LEU A 6 37.03 -26.45 -19.42
C LEU A 6 35.56 -26.04 -19.61
N PHE A 7 34.75 -26.83 -20.33
CA PHE A 7 33.32 -26.56 -20.51
C PHE A 7 32.45 -26.95 -19.32
N ILE A 8 32.91 -27.86 -18.45
CA ILE A 8 32.15 -28.30 -17.27
C ILE A 8 32.28 -27.29 -16.12
N VAL A 9 33.39 -26.54 -16.04
CA VAL A 9 33.60 -25.54 -14.97
C VAL A 9 32.84 -24.23 -15.23
N LEU A 10 32.54 -23.88 -16.49
CA LEU A 10 31.83 -22.64 -16.83
C LEU A 10 30.29 -22.75 -16.69
N ALA A 11 29.74 -23.97 -16.57
CA ALA A 11 28.31 -24.20 -16.42
C ALA A 11 27.80 -24.22 -14.96
N LEU A 12 28.70 -24.15 -13.96
CA LEU A 12 28.32 -24.17 -12.53
C LEU A 12 28.18 -22.79 -11.87
N VAL A 13 28.42 -21.71 -12.60
CA VAL A 13 28.13 -20.35 -12.10
C VAL A 13 26.75 -19.95 -12.59
N ALA A 14 25.72 -20.69 -12.18
CA ALA A 14 24.36 -20.20 -12.30
C ALA A 14 24.29 -18.90 -11.48
N PRO A 15 23.90 -17.75 -12.07
CA PRO A 15 23.69 -16.55 -11.28
C PRO A 15 22.65 -16.89 -10.21
N LEU A 16 23.03 -16.77 -8.94
CA LEU A 16 22.04 -16.70 -7.86
C LEU A 16 21.13 -15.53 -8.21
N THR A 17 19.96 -15.82 -8.76
CA THR A 17 18.98 -14.80 -9.12
C THR A 17 18.66 -14.05 -7.84
N LYS A 18 19.13 -12.81 -7.75
CA LYS A 18 18.73 -11.93 -6.66
C LYS A 18 17.21 -11.81 -6.76
N ALA A 19 16.50 -12.22 -5.71
CA ALA A 19 15.06 -12.12 -5.62
C ALA A 19 14.74 -11.05 -4.58
N TYR A 20 14.61 -9.80 -5.02
CA TYR A 20 14.27 -8.67 -4.16
C TYR A 20 13.30 -7.73 -4.87
N GLN A 21 12.44 -7.11 -4.09
CA GLN A 21 11.61 -5.98 -4.50
C GLN A 21 11.65 -4.95 -3.39
N THR A 22 11.73 -3.69 -3.77
CA THR A 22 11.64 -2.54 -2.86
C THR A 22 10.72 -1.49 -3.44
N MET A 23 10.12 -0.65 -2.59
CA MET A 23 9.46 0.55 -3.08
C MET A 23 10.47 1.45 -3.78
N ARG A 24 10.10 1.86 -4.99
CA ARG A 24 10.66 3.00 -5.72
C ARG A 24 9.85 4.26 -5.43
N ILE A 25 8.52 4.13 -5.43
CA ILE A 25 7.56 5.20 -5.14
C ILE A 25 6.57 4.70 -4.10
N PRO A 26 6.32 5.44 -3.01
CA PRO A 26 7.07 6.62 -2.58
C PRO A 26 8.55 6.29 -2.30
N ASN A 27 9.44 7.28 -2.42
CA ASN A 27 10.87 7.06 -2.23
C ASN A 27 11.14 6.71 -0.75
N PRO A 28 11.77 5.56 -0.44
CA PRO A 28 12.02 5.17 0.94
C PRO A 28 12.99 6.11 1.68
N LEU A 29 12.96 6.05 3.01
CA LEU A 29 13.94 6.69 3.90
C LEU A 29 15.35 6.26 3.51
N ARG A 30 16.27 7.21 3.44
CA ARG A 30 17.68 7.02 3.03
C ARG A 30 17.91 6.40 1.65
N TYR A 31 16.88 6.26 0.83
CA TYR A 31 17.06 5.78 -0.54
C TYR A 31 17.75 6.84 -1.39
N THR A 32 18.59 6.41 -2.34
CA THR A 32 19.36 7.29 -3.24
C THR A 32 18.50 8.35 -3.94
N PHE A 33 17.24 8.04 -4.25
CA PHE A 33 16.32 8.95 -4.94
C PHE A 33 15.33 9.68 -4.02
N ASN A 34 15.47 9.58 -2.70
CA ASN A 34 14.65 10.36 -1.79
C ASN A 34 15.02 11.85 -1.93
N ALA A 35 14.02 12.67 -2.24
CA ALA A 35 14.17 14.09 -2.56
C ALA A 35 14.74 14.93 -1.39
N TYR A 36 14.68 14.43 -0.16
CA TYR A 36 15.19 15.11 1.03
C TYR A 36 16.47 14.51 1.58
N MET A 37 17.14 13.65 0.80
CA MET A 37 18.48 13.17 1.14
C MET A 37 19.49 14.31 1.14
N ASP A 38 20.09 14.54 2.30
CA ASP A 38 21.28 15.38 2.40
C ASP A 38 22.54 14.63 1.94
N LYS A 39 23.62 15.37 1.67
CA LYS A 39 24.88 14.80 1.14
C LYS A 39 25.70 14.03 2.19
N ASN A 40 25.44 14.26 3.48
CA ASN A 40 26.16 13.68 4.61
C ASN A 40 25.44 12.45 5.19
N THR A 41 24.16 12.25 4.86
CA THR A 41 23.38 11.07 5.24
C THR A 41 23.82 9.88 4.42
N THR A 42 24.17 8.80 5.11
CA THR A 42 24.51 7.53 4.49
C THR A 42 23.31 6.97 3.74
N ARG A 43 23.49 6.74 2.44
CA ARG A 43 22.49 6.09 1.58
C ARG A 43 22.35 4.63 1.96
N ASP A 44 21.11 4.16 2.06
CA ASP A 44 20.84 2.74 2.20
C ASP A 44 20.74 2.05 0.85
N ASN A 45 21.08 0.76 0.87
CA ASN A 45 20.91 -0.15 -0.24
C ASN A 45 19.75 -1.12 0.06
N TYR A 46 18.55 -0.79 -0.42
CA TYR A 46 17.35 -1.64 -0.29
C TYR A 46 17.39 -2.94 -1.12
N THR A 47 18.45 -3.20 -1.89
CA THR A 47 18.68 -4.51 -2.52
C THR A 47 19.22 -5.56 -1.55
N LEU A 48 19.61 -5.14 -0.34
CA LEU A 48 20.08 -6.03 0.72
C LEU A 48 18.90 -6.48 1.59
N PRO A 49 18.86 -7.77 1.96
CA PRO A 49 17.82 -8.31 2.83
C PRO A 49 17.90 -7.70 4.22
N LEU A 50 16.76 -7.73 4.91
CA LEU A 50 16.62 -7.22 6.26
C LEU A 50 17.18 -8.21 7.28
N THR A 51 17.92 -7.71 8.26
CA THR A 51 18.32 -8.48 9.44
C THR A 51 17.42 -8.15 10.64
N ALA A 52 17.36 -9.04 11.63
CA ALA A 52 16.49 -8.84 12.80
C ALA A 52 16.78 -7.52 13.57
N ASN A 53 18.05 -7.10 13.67
CA ASN A 53 18.43 -5.84 14.30
C ASN A 53 18.15 -4.59 13.43
N GLN A 54 17.88 -4.78 12.15
CA GLN A 54 17.51 -3.72 11.21
C GLN A 54 15.99 -3.57 11.13
N PHE A 55 15.20 -4.53 11.59
CA PHE A 55 13.75 -4.41 11.56
C PHE A 55 13.22 -3.51 12.69
N PRO A 56 12.22 -2.64 12.45
CA PRO A 56 11.62 -2.30 11.17
C PRO A 56 12.39 -1.23 10.41
N CYS A 57 12.08 -1.09 9.12
CA CYS A 57 12.51 0.02 8.27
C CYS A 57 14.02 0.21 8.18
N LYS A 58 14.77 -0.89 8.27
CA LYS A 58 16.25 -0.91 8.29
C LYS A 58 16.88 -0.07 9.41
N GLY A 59 16.11 0.18 10.48
CA GLY A 59 16.49 1.02 11.61
C GLY A 59 16.28 2.52 11.37
N TYR A 60 15.72 2.91 10.24
CA TYR A 60 15.57 4.32 9.85
C TYR A 60 14.27 4.95 10.31
N LEU A 61 13.41 4.22 11.04
CA LEU A 61 12.17 4.77 11.57
C LEU A 61 12.41 6.04 12.42
N SER A 62 13.54 6.12 13.12
CA SER A 62 13.92 7.29 13.93
C SER A 62 14.07 8.57 13.11
N ASP A 63 14.42 8.47 11.82
CA ASP A 63 14.67 9.62 10.96
C ASP A 63 13.45 10.55 10.87
N MET A 64 12.24 9.99 10.95
CA MET A 64 10.99 10.76 10.99
C MET A 64 10.88 11.69 12.19
N PHE A 65 11.55 11.38 13.29
CA PHE A 65 11.51 12.17 14.52
C PHE A 65 12.76 13.02 14.70
N THR A 66 13.93 12.51 14.31
CA THR A 66 15.20 13.21 14.46
C THR A 66 15.45 14.23 13.37
N ASP A 67 14.88 14.04 12.17
CA ASP A 67 14.97 14.97 11.06
C ASP A 67 13.66 15.05 10.22
N PRO A 68 12.56 15.55 10.81
CA PRO A 68 11.26 15.65 10.13
C PRO A 68 11.23 16.67 8.98
N SER A 69 12.23 17.55 8.87
CA SER A 69 12.33 18.56 7.81
C SER A 69 13.29 18.17 6.68
N GLY A 70 14.21 17.23 6.93
CA GLY A 70 15.09 16.62 5.94
C GLY A 70 14.69 15.19 5.64
N ILE A 71 15.54 14.19 5.98
CA ILE A 71 15.38 12.82 5.47
C ILE A 71 14.10 12.12 5.96
N GLY A 72 13.54 12.55 7.10
CA GLY A 72 12.26 12.07 7.62
C GLY A 72 11.03 12.77 7.05
N ARG A 73 11.21 13.76 6.16
CA ARG A 73 10.12 14.54 5.59
C ARG A 73 9.27 13.70 4.63
N ALA A 74 7.96 13.90 4.68
CA ALA A 74 7.00 13.25 3.80
C ALA A 74 7.31 13.50 2.31
N VAL A 75 7.56 12.43 1.56
CA VAL A 75 7.91 12.48 0.12
C VAL A 75 6.69 12.52 -0.80
N THR A 76 5.51 12.16 -0.27
CA THR A 76 4.24 12.25 -0.97
C THR A 76 3.10 12.47 0.01
N THR A 77 1.94 12.84 -0.53
CA THR A 77 0.70 13.02 0.22
C THR A 77 -0.37 12.09 -0.33
N TYR A 78 -1.02 11.36 0.56
CA TYR A 78 -2.21 10.54 0.28
C TYR A 78 -3.40 11.05 1.10
N GLN A 79 -4.58 10.51 0.84
CA GLN A 79 -5.80 10.85 1.57
C GLN A 79 -6.46 9.58 2.11
N ALA A 80 -6.86 9.58 3.38
CA ALA A 80 -7.61 8.48 3.98
C ALA A 80 -8.94 8.25 3.23
N GLY A 81 -9.32 6.99 3.03
CA GLY A 81 -10.50 6.61 2.25
C GLY A 81 -10.35 6.76 0.73
N ARG A 82 -9.15 7.08 0.22
CA ARG A 82 -8.85 7.15 -1.22
C ARG A 82 -7.87 6.04 -1.64
N PRO A 83 -7.86 5.71 -2.95
CA PRO A 83 -6.83 4.83 -3.49
C PRO A 83 -5.44 5.42 -3.29
N GLY A 84 -4.51 4.56 -2.92
CA GLY A 84 -3.07 4.80 -2.91
C GLY A 84 -2.36 3.73 -3.72
N TRP A 85 -1.06 3.93 -3.93
CA TRP A 85 -0.24 2.96 -4.61
C TRP A 85 1.20 2.99 -4.13
N VAL A 86 1.89 1.88 -4.38
CA VAL A 86 3.35 1.83 -4.40
C VAL A 86 3.81 1.33 -5.76
N ILE A 87 4.96 1.81 -6.23
CA ILE A 87 5.64 1.26 -7.41
C ILE A 87 6.89 0.58 -6.91
N LEU A 88 7.04 -0.68 -7.26
CA LEU A 88 8.17 -1.50 -6.89
C LEU A 88 9.32 -1.37 -7.87
N THR A 89 10.53 -1.71 -7.46
CA THR A 89 11.64 -1.94 -8.36
C THR A 89 12.55 -3.01 -7.78
N GLY A 90 13.19 -3.75 -8.67
CA GLY A 90 13.99 -4.90 -8.31
C GLY A 90 13.79 -6.04 -9.28
N GLU A 91 14.45 -7.15 -8.98
CA GLU A 91 14.42 -8.37 -9.78
C GLU A 91 13.86 -9.48 -8.90
N SER A 92 12.76 -10.08 -9.34
CA SER A 92 12.21 -11.25 -8.68
C SER A 92 11.41 -12.09 -9.66
N LEU A 93 11.29 -13.39 -9.36
CA LEU A 93 10.44 -14.28 -10.16
C LEU A 93 8.98 -14.14 -9.75
N SER A 94 8.74 -14.09 -8.44
CA SER A 94 7.45 -13.86 -7.80
C SER A 94 7.63 -13.79 -6.28
N GLY A 95 6.56 -13.49 -5.56
CA GLY A 95 6.50 -13.51 -4.11
C GLY A 95 5.19 -12.92 -3.58
N SER A 96 5.15 -12.66 -2.29
CA SER A 96 4.04 -11.98 -1.62
C SER A 96 4.56 -10.73 -0.89
N GLY A 97 3.69 -9.78 -0.62
CA GLY A 97 4.06 -8.59 0.14
C GLY A 97 2.91 -7.99 0.93
N GLN A 98 3.25 -7.19 1.94
CA GLN A 98 2.28 -6.42 2.71
C GLN A 98 2.61 -4.94 2.64
N VAL A 99 1.57 -4.14 2.48
CA VAL A 99 1.62 -2.71 2.73
C VAL A 99 1.06 -2.47 4.12
N SER A 100 1.86 -1.83 4.96
CA SER A 100 1.51 -1.49 6.33
C SER A 100 1.81 -0.02 6.61
N MET A 101 1.18 0.53 7.62
CA MET A 101 1.37 1.93 8.01
C MET A 101 1.62 2.05 9.51
N SER A 102 2.40 3.05 9.93
CA SER A 102 2.61 3.32 11.35
C SER A 102 1.27 3.60 12.05
N GLY A 103 0.93 2.76 13.03
CA GLY A 103 -0.25 2.92 13.86
C GLY A 103 -0.02 3.82 15.08
N ASN A 104 -1.11 4.14 15.79
CA ASN A 104 -1.09 5.01 16.98
C ASN A 104 -0.35 4.42 18.19
N ASN A 105 -0.06 3.11 18.18
CA ASN A 105 0.52 2.36 19.29
C ASN A 105 1.98 1.94 19.03
N GLY A 106 2.64 2.52 18.03
CA GLY A 106 4.01 2.14 17.67
C GLY A 106 4.11 0.79 16.94
N SER A 107 3.04 0.35 16.27
CA SER A 107 3.01 -0.84 15.41
C SER A 107 3.08 -0.48 13.92
N LEU A 108 3.24 -1.50 13.06
CA LEU A 108 3.07 -1.37 11.61
C LEU A 108 1.79 -2.12 11.20
N THR A 109 0.68 -1.41 11.25
CA THR A 109 -0.64 -1.99 10.96
C THR A 109 -0.80 -2.26 9.47
N VAL A 110 -1.15 -3.51 9.11
CA VAL A 110 -1.39 -3.91 7.72
C VAL A 110 -2.63 -3.20 7.17
N ILE A 111 -2.48 -2.55 6.02
CA ILE A 111 -3.59 -1.93 5.30
C ILE A 111 -3.93 -2.68 4.01
N HIS A 112 -2.97 -3.44 3.45
CA HIS A 112 -3.25 -4.33 2.33
C HIS A 112 -2.25 -5.50 2.28
N SER A 113 -2.73 -6.70 2.01
CA SER A 113 -1.88 -7.87 1.74
C SER A 113 -1.96 -8.29 0.27
N PHE A 114 -0.81 -8.52 -0.36
CA PHE A 114 -0.70 -9.03 -1.73
C PHE A 114 -0.13 -10.45 -1.66
N GLU A 115 -1.00 -11.43 -1.87
CA GLU A 115 -0.70 -12.85 -1.80
C GLU A 115 -0.45 -13.39 -3.21
N GLY A 116 0.84 -13.50 -3.54
CA GLY A 116 1.33 -13.99 -4.82
C GLY A 116 1.52 -12.95 -5.92
N ASN A 117 2.26 -13.33 -6.97
CA ASN A 117 2.57 -12.54 -8.17
C ASN A 117 3.09 -11.12 -7.89
N VAL A 118 3.74 -10.90 -6.75
CA VAL A 118 4.44 -9.66 -6.45
C VAL A 118 5.87 -9.74 -7.00
N GLY A 119 6.31 -8.70 -7.69
CA GLY A 119 7.64 -8.59 -8.26
C GLY A 119 7.82 -9.26 -9.63
N THR A 120 6.74 -9.70 -10.29
CA THR A 120 6.79 -10.37 -11.60
C THR A 120 7.19 -9.44 -12.76
N SER A 121 7.23 -8.13 -12.53
CA SER A 121 7.71 -7.12 -13.47
C SER A 121 8.43 -5.99 -12.73
N ASP A 122 9.50 -5.43 -13.32
CA ASP A 122 10.04 -4.16 -12.82
C ASP A 122 8.98 -3.07 -12.91
N GLN A 123 8.97 -2.15 -11.95
CA GLN A 123 7.98 -1.06 -11.87
C GLN A 123 6.53 -1.55 -11.76
N GLN A 124 6.31 -2.76 -11.20
CA GLN A 124 4.98 -3.21 -10.83
C GLN A 124 4.36 -2.20 -9.85
N GLN A 125 3.17 -1.70 -10.20
CA GLN A 125 2.34 -0.90 -9.33
C GLN A 125 1.43 -1.82 -8.51
N LEU A 126 1.39 -1.58 -7.20
CA LEU A 126 0.45 -2.23 -6.28
C LEU A 126 -0.53 -1.18 -5.77
N ASP A 127 -1.79 -1.31 -6.16
CA ASP A 127 -2.88 -0.43 -5.77
C ASP A 127 -3.57 -0.95 -4.51
N PHE A 128 -3.91 -0.06 -3.60
CA PHE A 128 -4.64 -0.37 -2.36
C PHE A 128 -5.47 0.83 -1.91
N MET A 129 -6.28 0.64 -0.87
CA MET A 129 -7.07 1.70 -0.26
C MET A 129 -6.51 2.08 1.10
N PHE A 130 -6.37 3.39 1.37
CA PHE A 130 -6.13 3.83 2.74
C PHE A 130 -7.44 3.74 3.54
N PRO A 131 -7.45 3.14 4.75
CA PRO A 131 -8.64 3.10 5.59
C PRO A 131 -9.11 4.51 5.95
N VAL A 132 -10.44 4.71 6.00
CA VAL A 132 -11.06 6.03 6.26
C VAL A 132 -10.72 6.56 7.66
N ASP A 133 -10.59 5.66 8.63
CA ASP A 133 -10.30 5.95 10.05
C ASP A 133 -8.81 5.81 10.40
N ALA A 134 -7.93 5.73 9.38
CA ALA A 134 -6.51 5.63 9.59
C ALA A 134 -5.91 6.90 10.22
N PRO A 135 -4.83 6.79 11.02
CA PRO A 135 -4.16 7.96 11.60
C PRO A 135 -3.69 8.95 10.54
N THR A 136 -4.03 10.23 10.71
CA THR A 136 -3.70 11.31 9.78
C THR A 136 -2.44 12.06 10.21
N GLY A 137 -1.76 12.71 9.26
CA GLY A 137 -0.51 13.44 9.47
C GLY A 137 0.70 12.70 8.91
N PRO A 138 1.92 13.02 9.40
CA PRO A 138 3.13 12.32 9.01
C PRO A 138 3.12 10.87 9.53
N VAL A 139 3.20 9.91 8.60
CA VAL A 139 3.18 8.47 8.90
C VAL A 139 4.21 7.71 8.06
N VAL A 140 4.66 6.55 8.53
CA VAL A 140 5.42 5.61 7.69
C VAL A 140 4.46 4.78 6.88
N LEU A 141 4.66 4.75 5.57
CA LEU A 141 4.19 3.67 4.71
C LEU A 141 5.31 2.66 4.54
N SER A 142 5.06 1.40 4.86
CA SER A 142 6.01 0.30 4.73
C SER A 142 5.52 -0.73 3.72
N PHE A 143 6.45 -1.26 2.96
CA PHE A 143 6.25 -2.41 2.10
C PHE A 143 7.25 -3.50 2.48
N THR A 144 6.74 -4.65 2.91
CA THR A 144 7.53 -5.84 3.22
C THR A 144 7.30 -6.89 2.15
N TYR A 145 8.37 -7.48 1.65
CA TYR A 145 8.38 -8.43 0.55
C TYR A 145 9.01 -9.76 0.96
N PHE A 146 8.33 -10.84 0.58
CA PHE A 146 8.71 -12.23 0.80
C PHE A 146 8.88 -12.91 -0.57
N PRO A 147 10.10 -12.93 -1.12
CA PRO A 147 10.36 -13.53 -2.42
C PRO A 147 10.15 -15.05 -2.42
N LEU A 148 9.62 -15.56 -3.51
CA LEU A 148 9.68 -16.99 -3.84
C LEU A 148 11.15 -17.43 -4.00
N ASN A 149 11.44 -18.67 -3.61
CA ASN A 149 12.75 -19.33 -3.66
C ASN A 149 13.85 -18.64 -2.83
N SER A 150 13.46 -17.90 -1.79
CA SER A 150 14.37 -17.29 -0.83
C SER A 150 13.77 -17.38 0.56
N THR A 151 14.57 -17.37 1.62
CA THR A 151 14.13 -17.16 3.00
C THR A 151 14.44 -15.74 3.48
N GLN A 152 14.99 -14.90 2.61
CA GLN A 152 15.23 -13.50 2.92
C GLN A 152 13.92 -12.72 2.94
N VAL A 153 13.92 -11.65 3.71
CA VAL A 153 12.82 -10.69 3.79
C VAL A 153 13.37 -9.32 3.42
N PHE A 154 12.63 -8.55 2.63
CA PHE A 154 12.99 -7.20 2.25
C PHE A 154 11.93 -6.25 2.81
N GLN A 155 12.35 -5.10 3.32
CA GLN A 155 11.42 -4.07 3.76
C GLN A 155 11.93 -2.71 3.34
N SER A 156 11.03 -1.93 2.79
CA SER A 156 11.23 -0.51 2.52
C SER A 156 10.19 0.30 3.28
N CYS A 157 10.56 1.51 3.68
CA CYS A 157 9.68 2.42 4.43
C CYS A 157 9.85 3.83 3.90
N ALA A 158 8.75 4.52 3.63
CA ALA A 158 8.75 5.91 3.19
C ALA A 158 7.92 6.76 4.16
N ALA A 159 8.38 7.97 4.43
CA ALA A 159 7.57 8.98 5.11
C ALA A 159 6.54 9.54 4.12
N ILE A 160 5.27 9.53 4.51
CA ILE A 160 4.18 10.13 3.76
C ILE A 160 3.37 11.08 4.65
N GLU A 161 2.61 11.96 4.05
CA GLU A 161 1.57 12.73 4.73
C GLU A 161 0.22 12.11 4.39
N LEU A 162 -0.55 11.66 5.39
CA LEU A 162 -1.90 11.17 5.19
C LEU A 162 -2.92 12.23 5.61
N LEU A 163 -3.65 12.77 4.63
CA LEU A 163 -4.73 13.72 4.89
C LEU A 163 -5.97 13.02 5.45
N PRO A 164 -6.79 13.72 6.25
CA PRO A 164 -8.08 13.23 6.69
C PRO A 164 -9.00 12.82 5.54
N ALA A 165 -9.84 11.84 5.82
CA ALA A 165 -10.90 11.45 4.91
C ALA A 165 -11.88 12.61 4.70
N GLU A 166 -12.64 12.54 3.60
CA GLU A 166 -13.68 13.54 3.33
C GLU A 166 -14.75 13.52 4.43
N LYS A 167 -15.37 14.69 4.69
CA LYS A 167 -16.30 14.92 5.80
C LYS A 167 -17.49 13.94 5.89
N ASN A 168 -17.80 13.23 4.80
CA ASN A 168 -18.89 12.27 4.69
C ASN A 168 -18.43 10.86 4.28
N ALA A 169 -17.13 10.56 4.44
CA ALA A 169 -16.62 9.23 4.18
C ALA A 169 -17.29 8.21 5.10
N THR A 170 -17.67 7.06 4.54
CA THR A 170 -18.28 5.97 5.31
C THR A 170 -17.20 5.30 6.16
N ALA A 171 -17.47 5.11 7.45
CA ALA A 171 -16.56 4.36 8.32
C ALA A 171 -16.32 2.95 7.74
N PRO A 172 -15.09 2.41 7.85
CA PRO A 172 -14.82 1.09 7.31
C PRO A 172 -15.51 0.02 8.16
N THR A 173 -15.87 -1.09 7.54
CA THR A 173 -16.45 -2.25 8.25
C THR A 173 -15.50 -2.77 9.33
N ILE A 174 -14.20 -2.80 9.03
CA ILE A 174 -13.14 -3.17 9.98
C ILE A 174 -12.34 -1.90 10.33
N PRO A 175 -12.38 -1.44 11.59
CA PRO A 175 -11.64 -0.27 12.03
C PRO A 175 -10.12 -0.46 11.87
N PHE A 176 -9.38 0.61 11.58
CA PHE A 176 -7.92 0.59 11.45
C PHE A 176 -7.25 -0.08 12.66
N ALA A 177 -7.68 0.26 13.87
CA ALA A 177 -7.12 -0.28 15.11
C ALA A 177 -7.36 -1.79 15.33
N SER A 178 -8.27 -2.41 14.57
CA SER A 178 -8.56 -3.86 14.64
C SER A 178 -7.83 -4.65 13.55
N ARG A 179 -7.10 -3.99 12.66
CA ARG A 179 -6.31 -4.63 11.61
C ARG A 179 -5.06 -5.28 12.20
N PRO A 180 -4.54 -6.33 11.56
CA PRO A 180 -3.36 -7.02 12.07
C PRO A 180 -2.12 -6.14 12.05
N ASP A 181 -1.19 -6.44 12.95
CA ASP A 181 0.18 -5.97 12.85
C ASP A 181 0.91 -6.72 11.72
N ILE A 182 2.02 -6.15 11.25
CA ILE A 182 2.76 -6.69 10.10
C ILE A 182 3.21 -8.14 10.33
N PHE A 183 3.15 -8.96 9.29
CA PHE A 183 3.71 -10.30 9.33
C PHE A 183 5.25 -10.25 9.23
N ILE A 184 5.93 -11.06 10.05
CA ILE A 184 7.39 -11.20 10.00
C ILE A 184 7.80 -12.65 10.27
N SER A 185 8.68 -13.18 9.41
CA SER A 185 9.26 -14.53 9.50
C SER A 185 10.75 -14.46 9.21
N ASP A 186 11.45 -15.58 9.43
CA ASP A 186 12.85 -15.75 9.00
C ASP A 186 13.82 -14.72 9.61
N MET A 187 13.47 -14.15 10.77
CA MET A 187 14.26 -13.15 11.49
C MET A 187 14.67 -13.63 12.88
N ASN A 188 14.98 -14.92 13.01
CA ASN A 188 15.27 -15.58 14.30
C ASN A 188 14.12 -15.44 15.31
N ASN A 189 12.87 -15.40 14.84
CA ASN A 189 11.68 -15.16 15.66
C ASN A 189 10.82 -16.41 15.85
N SER A 190 11.43 -17.60 15.83
CA SER A 190 10.76 -18.91 15.98
C SER A 190 9.73 -19.25 14.89
N CYS A 191 9.78 -18.53 13.77
CA CYS A 191 8.89 -18.70 12.63
C CYS A 191 9.70 -18.67 11.34
N THR A 192 9.42 -19.64 10.48
CA THR A 192 10.04 -19.76 9.15
C THR A 192 8.96 -20.00 8.12
N ARG A 193 9.21 -19.57 6.88
CA ARG A 193 8.30 -19.87 5.78
C ARG A 193 8.87 -20.94 4.85
N ASN A 194 8.01 -21.59 4.10
CA ASN A 194 8.45 -22.44 2.99
C ASN A 194 8.87 -21.57 1.80
N PRO A 195 10.17 -21.53 1.41
CA PRO A 195 10.63 -20.68 0.32
C PRO A 195 10.12 -21.16 -1.05
N ALA A 196 9.67 -22.40 -1.20
CA ALA A 196 9.18 -22.93 -2.48
C ALA A 196 7.73 -22.53 -2.81
N LYS A 197 7.06 -21.80 -1.92
CA LYS A 197 5.67 -21.36 -2.06
C LYS A 197 5.55 -19.86 -1.81
N GLU A 198 4.59 -19.23 -2.47
CA GLU A 198 4.23 -17.85 -2.16
C GLU A 198 3.54 -17.80 -0.79
N VAL A 199 3.84 -16.76 0.00
CA VAL A 199 3.27 -16.63 1.35
C VAL A 199 1.79 -16.32 1.25
N MET A 200 0.97 -17.11 1.93
CA MET A 200 -0.35 -16.69 2.40
C MET A 200 -0.20 -16.25 3.85
N PHE A 201 -0.64 -15.04 4.16
CA PHE A 201 -0.43 -14.47 5.49
C PHE A 201 -1.44 -15.09 6.46
N PRO A 202 -1.06 -15.46 7.70
CA PRO A 202 -2.01 -16.06 8.64
C PRO A 202 -3.14 -15.11 9.04
N ASP A 203 -2.85 -13.81 9.04
CA ASP A 203 -3.81 -12.73 9.20
C ASP A 203 -3.53 -11.66 8.13
N PRO A 204 -4.10 -11.78 6.92
CA PRO A 204 -3.85 -10.85 5.82
C PRO A 204 -4.56 -9.51 6.02
N GLY A 205 -5.46 -9.40 7.00
CA GLY A 205 -6.35 -8.26 7.19
C GLY A 205 -7.60 -8.32 6.29
N SER A 206 -8.45 -7.29 6.40
CA SER A 206 -9.71 -7.23 5.65
C SER A 206 -9.54 -6.90 4.17
N ASP A 207 -8.42 -6.31 3.79
CA ASP A 207 -8.12 -5.87 2.44
C ASP A 207 -6.91 -6.65 1.95
N PHE A 208 -7.16 -7.59 1.04
CA PHE A 208 -6.11 -8.40 0.46
C PHE A 208 -6.44 -8.74 -1.00
N THR A 209 -5.39 -8.98 -1.77
CA THR A 209 -5.48 -9.45 -3.14
C THR A 209 -4.76 -10.78 -3.21
N MET A 210 -5.45 -11.81 -3.69
CA MET A 210 -4.85 -13.11 -3.99
C MET A 210 -4.69 -13.24 -5.51
N ASN A 211 -3.45 -13.39 -5.97
CA ASN A 211 -3.13 -13.56 -7.37
C ASN A 211 -1.88 -14.42 -7.50
N HIS A 212 -1.98 -15.61 -8.08
CA HIS A 212 -0.85 -16.53 -8.18
C HIS A 212 -0.83 -17.24 -9.52
N THR A 213 0.37 -17.44 -10.06
CA THR A 213 0.62 -18.31 -11.22
C THR A 213 1.50 -19.52 -10.87
N VAL A 214 1.98 -19.55 -9.63
CA VAL A 214 2.82 -20.58 -9.05
C VAL A 214 2.11 -21.17 -7.83
N PRO A 215 2.59 -22.30 -7.26
CA PRO A 215 2.01 -22.84 -6.04
C PRO A 215 2.03 -21.80 -4.92
N MET A 216 0.84 -21.46 -4.43
CA MET A 216 0.69 -20.77 -3.17
C MET A 216 0.97 -21.72 -2.01
N ALA A 217 1.19 -21.12 -0.86
CA ALA A 217 0.92 -21.79 0.39
C ALA A 217 -0.42 -22.51 0.39
N ASP A 218 -0.44 -23.77 0.81
CA ASP A 218 -1.67 -24.43 1.25
C ASP A 218 -1.80 -24.25 2.77
N GLU A 219 -3.01 -24.47 3.27
CA GLU A 219 -3.39 -24.30 4.68
C GLU A 219 -2.54 -25.16 5.65
N VAL A 220 -1.86 -26.19 5.13
CA VAL A 220 -1.29 -27.23 5.98
C VAL A 220 0.16 -26.96 6.38
N ASP A 221 1.05 -26.35 5.58
CA ASP A 221 2.46 -26.16 6.02
C ASP A 221 3.28 -25.14 5.21
N THR A 222 3.05 -23.85 5.43
CA THR A 222 3.87 -22.80 4.80
C THR A 222 4.46 -21.79 5.74
N ILE A 223 3.92 -21.68 6.94
CA ILE A 223 4.50 -20.93 8.04
C ILE A 223 4.67 -21.93 9.18
N ILE A 224 5.92 -22.20 9.51
CA ILE A 224 6.32 -23.22 10.47
C ILE A 224 6.77 -22.50 11.74
N GLY A 225 6.11 -22.84 12.85
CA GLY A 225 6.38 -22.29 14.17
C GLY A 225 5.45 -21.13 14.56
N THR A 226 5.87 -20.36 15.57
CA THR A 226 5.11 -19.22 16.10
C THR A 226 5.86 -17.95 15.77
N CYS A 227 5.25 -17.04 15.02
CA CYS A 227 5.91 -15.80 14.57
C CYS A 227 5.90 -14.77 15.69
N LEU A 228 6.94 -14.82 16.52
CA LEU A 228 7.13 -13.90 17.62
C LEU A 228 7.44 -12.48 17.11
N PRO A 229 7.07 -11.43 17.85
CA PRO A 229 7.46 -10.06 17.53
C PRO A 229 8.97 -9.89 17.47
N VAL A 230 9.45 -9.07 16.52
CA VAL A 230 10.85 -8.66 16.39
C VAL A 230 10.93 -7.17 16.74
N ASN A 231 11.75 -6.82 17.73
CA ASN A 231 11.88 -5.45 18.24
C ASN A 231 10.54 -4.79 18.64
N GLY A 232 9.57 -5.61 19.08
CA GLY A 232 8.24 -5.15 19.48
C GLY A 232 7.25 -4.99 18.31
N PHE A 233 7.67 -5.30 17.09
CA PHE A 233 6.82 -5.25 15.89
C PHE A 233 6.49 -6.64 15.38
N GLY A 234 5.28 -6.78 14.86
CA GLY A 234 4.77 -7.97 14.23
C GLY A 234 4.16 -8.95 15.22
N ASN A 235 3.03 -9.54 14.84
CA ASN A 235 2.32 -10.56 15.61
C ASN A 235 1.27 -11.28 14.75
N GLY A 236 1.44 -11.27 13.42
CA GLY A 236 0.44 -11.73 12.46
C GLY A 236 0.10 -13.23 12.55
N ALA A 237 0.88 -14.01 13.29
CA ALA A 237 0.50 -15.38 13.66
C ALA A 237 -0.12 -15.36 15.06
N LYS A 238 -1.45 -15.26 15.16
CA LYS A 238 -2.10 -15.82 16.36
C LYS A 238 -1.69 -17.28 16.44
N ASP A 239 -1.30 -17.71 17.64
CA ASP A 239 -1.01 -19.11 17.99
C ASP A 239 -1.75 -20.07 17.07
N ASN A 240 -1.03 -21.03 16.46
CA ASN A 240 -1.61 -22.10 15.65
C ASN A 240 -2.41 -23.10 16.50
N THR A 241 -3.09 -22.62 17.55
CA THR A 241 -4.07 -23.37 18.31
C THR A 241 -5.40 -23.25 17.58
N THR A 242 -5.59 -24.12 16.60
CA THR A 242 -6.91 -24.58 16.09
C THR A 242 -7.97 -23.47 15.93
N LYS A 243 -7.81 -22.62 14.92
CA LYS A 243 -8.97 -22.02 14.26
C LYS A 243 -9.33 -22.88 13.07
N THR A 244 -10.35 -23.73 13.25
CA THR A 244 -11.15 -24.26 12.14
C THR A 244 -11.62 -23.07 11.30
N ILE A 245 -11.09 -22.95 10.08
CA ILE A 245 -11.65 -22.09 9.06
C ILE A 245 -13.02 -22.66 8.72
N GLU A 246 -14.09 -21.95 9.09
CA GLU A 246 -15.39 -22.15 8.45
C GLU A 246 -15.23 -21.74 6.99
N SER A 247 -15.07 -22.75 6.14
CA SER A 247 -15.13 -22.60 4.69
C SER A 247 -16.51 -22.03 4.34
N SER A 248 -16.57 -20.73 4.02
CA SER A 248 -17.74 -20.14 3.38
C SER A 248 -17.89 -20.77 1.98
N PRO A 249 -18.96 -21.54 1.70
CA PRO A 249 -19.06 -22.24 0.43
C PRO A 249 -19.47 -21.28 -0.69
N PHE A 250 -18.77 -21.40 -1.83
CA PHE A 250 -19.12 -20.76 -3.10
C PHE A 250 -20.59 -21.00 -3.49
N PRO A 251 -21.29 -19.99 -4.08
CA PRO A 251 -22.65 -20.19 -4.56
C PRO A 251 -22.64 -21.01 -5.86
N THR A 252 -23.15 -22.25 -5.78
CA THR A 252 -23.54 -23.04 -6.96
C THR A 252 -25.01 -22.80 -7.24
N THR A 253 -25.30 -22.37 -8.46
CA THR A 253 -26.64 -22.17 -9.03
C THR A 253 -27.36 -23.52 -9.19
N THR A 254 -28.44 -23.77 -8.46
CA THR A 254 -29.53 -24.66 -8.92
C THR A 254 -30.86 -24.33 -8.22
N SER A 255 -31.93 -24.61 -8.95
CA SER A 255 -33.31 -24.13 -8.89
C SER A 255 -34.18 -24.58 -7.70
N SER A 256 -35.08 -23.66 -7.33
CA SER A 256 -36.46 -23.82 -6.79
C SER A 256 -36.74 -24.80 -5.64
N GLU A 257 -37.27 -24.25 -4.54
CA GLU A 257 -38.69 -24.47 -4.19
C GLU A 257 -39.18 -23.41 -3.18
N PHE A 258 -40.43 -23.01 -3.38
CA PHE A 258 -41.23 -22.09 -2.55
C PHE A 258 -41.61 -22.76 -1.22
N VAL A 259 -41.39 -22.11 -0.08
CA VAL A 259 -42.33 -22.13 1.07
C VAL A 259 -42.26 -20.79 1.84
N SER A 260 -43.43 -20.36 2.28
CA SER A 260 -43.89 -19.07 2.78
C SER A 260 -43.36 -18.56 4.14
N GLN A 261 -43.30 -17.22 4.18
CA GLN A 261 -43.27 -16.25 5.29
C GLN A 261 -44.03 -16.64 6.58
N PRO A 262 -43.64 -16.06 7.74
CA PRO A 262 -44.44 -14.93 8.23
C PRO A 262 -43.63 -13.73 8.75
N THR A 263 -44.24 -12.56 8.57
CA THR A 263 -43.84 -11.21 8.97
C THR A 263 -43.80 -11.04 10.49
N PRO A 264 -42.86 -10.24 11.01
CA PRO A 264 -43.17 -9.30 12.10
C PRO A 264 -42.67 -7.88 11.74
N THR A 265 -43.59 -6.96 11.50
CA THR A 265 -44.07 -5.93 12.45
C THR A 265 -43.02 -4.86 12.74
N ALA A 266 -43.26 -3.68 12.17
CA ALA A 266 -42.49 -2.45 12.36
C ALA A 266 -42.43 -2.06 13.84
N MET A 267 -41.24 -1.73 14.32
CA MET A 267 -41.07 -0.99 15.57
C MET A 267 -40.94 0.50 15.23
N GLU A 268 -41.96 1.25 15.65
CA GLU A 268 -42.00 2.71 15.74
C GLU A 268 -40.98 3.17 16.79
N TYR A 269 -40.01 4.00 16.40
CA TYR A 269 -39.13 4.68 17.35
C TYR A 269 -39.66 6.09 17.59
N HIS A 270 -40.16 6.33 18.80
CA HIS A 270 -40.58 7.64 19.28
C HIS A 270 -39.37 8.57 19.44
N VAL A 271 -39.43 9.72 18.76
CA VAL A 271 -38.54 10.86 18.96
C VAL A 271 -39.02 11.64 20.18
N SER A 272 -38.18 11.73 21.22
CA SER A 272 -38.39 12.65 22.34
C SER A 272 -37.48 13.86 22.19
N ILE A 273 -38.07 14.99 21.81
CA ILE A 273 -37.45 16.31 21.80
C ILE A 273 -37.53 16.87 23.22
N SER A 274 -36.39 17.15 23.85
CA SER A 274 -36.34 17.92 25.10
C SER A 274 -35.85 19.34 24.79
N SER A 275 -36.74 20.30 25.02
CA SER A 275 -36.59 21.73 24.76
C SER A 275 -36.41 22.50 26.06
N HIS A 276 -35.20 23.02 26.34
CA HIS A 276 -34.89 24.03 27.37
C HIS A 276 -33.46 24.53 27.03
N HIS A 277 -33.08 25.79 26.85
CA HIS A 277 -33.48 27.10 27.37
C HIS A 277 -33.07 28.17 26.34
N ALA A 278 -33.82 29.27 26.25
CA ALA A 278 -33.45 30.46 25.46
C ALA A 278 -33.33 31.70 26.36
N ILE A 279 -32.62 32.72 25.83
CA ILE A 279 -32.60 34.16 26.17
C ILE A 279 -31.52 34.61 27.20
N PRO A 280 -30.88 35.81 27.12
CA PRO A 280 -31.05 36.93 26.16
C PRO A 280 -29.80 37.38 25.38
N ILE A 281 -30.15 38.21 24.40
CA ILE A 281 -29.35 39.06 23.51
C ILE A 281 -28.71 40.20 24.32
N GLY A 282 -27.42 40.46 24.08
CA GLY A 282 -26.69 41.64 24.55
C GLY A 282 -26.07 42.38 23.37
N ASP A 283 -26.56 43.59 23.14
CA ASP A 283 -26.12 44.58 22.17
C ASP A 283 -24.79 45.21 22.64
N PHE A 284 -23.73 45.21 21.81
CA PHE A 284 -22.64 46.20 21.97
C PHE A 284 -21.81 46.42 20.69
N THR A 285 -22.03 47.60 20.12
CA THR A 285 -21.19 48.48 19.28
C THR A 285 -19.79 48.02 18.78
N ARG A 286 -19.70 47.96 17.45
CA ARG A 286 -18.73 48.63 16.54
C ARG A 286 -17.38 49.14 17.13
N ARG A 287 -16.27 48.56 16.66
CA ARG A 287 -15.11 49.30 16.14
C ARG A 287 -14.29 48.47 15.16
N SER A 288 -13.96 49.10 14.05
CA SER A 288 -13.21 48.59 12.90
C SER A 288 -11.76 48.27 13.24
N ASN A 289 -11.19 47.26 12.56
CA ASN A 289 -9.88 47.42 11.93
C ASN A 289 -9.69 46.43 10.77
N THR A 290 -9.24 47.01 9.67
CA THR A 290 -8.94 46.48 8.33
C THR A 290 -7.71 45.58 8.29
N THR A 291 -7.76 44.49 7.51
CA THR A 291 -6.67 44.15 6.56
C THR A 291 -7.14 43.23 5.42
N SER A 292 -6.64 43.55 4.23
CA SER A 292 -6.87 43.04 2.88
C SER A 292 -7.12 41.54 2.66
N ILE A 293 -8.08 41.24 1.78
CA ILE A 293 -8.19 40.00 1.00
C ILE A 293 -8.11 40.38 -0.49
N TYR A 294 -7.19 39.78 -1.23
CA TYR A 294 -7.12 39.85 -2.69
C TYR A 294 -8.16 38.88 -3.28
N ASN A 295 -9.16 39.40 -3.98
CA ASN A 295 -10.09 38.62 -4.78
C ASN A 295 -9.69 38.71 -6.26
N TYR A 296 -9.45 37.57 -6.89
CA TYR A 296 -9.27 37.44 -8.34
C TYR A 296 -10.61 37.05 -8.97
N THR A 297 -11.14 37.92 -9.82
CA THR A 297 -12.35 37.68 -10.63
C THR A 297 -11.95 37.13 -11.99
N HIS A 298 -12.43 35.94 -12.35
CA HIS A 298 -12.35 35.41 -13.72
C HIS A 298 -13.60 35.78 -14.51
N THR A 299 -13.42 36.48 -15.62
CA THR A 299 -14.47 36.84 -16.58
C THR A 299 -14.65 35.71 -17.59
N LEU A 300 -15.86 35.15 -17.66
CA LEU A 300 -16.29 34.19 -18.68
C LEU A 300 -16.90 34.94 -19.87
N THR A 301 -16.31 34.77 -21.06
CA THR A 301 -16.86 35.29 -22.32
C THR A 301 -17.48 34.13 -23.10
N HIS A 302 -18.80 34.13 -23.23
CA HIS A 302 -19.54 33.24 -24.13
C HIS A 302 -19.66 33.88 -25.51
N THR A 303 -19.30 33.15 -26.56
CA THR A 303 -19.67 33.47 -27.95
C THR A 303 -20.41 32.29 -28.57
N HIS A 304 -21.66 32.54 -28.94
CA HIS A 304 -22.51 31.68 -29.75
C HIS A 304 -22.41 32.13 -31.22
N THR A 305 -22.26 31.18 -32.16
CA THR A 305 -22.75 31.36 -33.53
C THR A 305 -23.08 30.03 -34.19
N SER A 306 -24.13 30.06 -35.00
CA SER A 306 -24.99 28.98 -35.44
C SER A 306 -24.57 28.31 -36.77
N SER A 307 -24.88 27.01 -36.84
CA SER A 307 -25.28 26.17 -37.97
C SER A 307 -25.32 26.73 -39.40
N ALA A 308 -24.66 26.01 -40.33
CA ALA A 308 -25.17 25.75 -41.68
C ALA A 308 -24.56 24.46 -42.28
N LYS A 309 -25.39 23.63 -42.90
CA LYS A 309 -25.07 22.46 -43.76
C LYS A 309 -25.57 22.81 -45.17
N PRO A 310 -24.93 22.43 -46.31
CA PRO A 310 -25.16 21.10 -46.91
C PRO A 310 -24.03 20.48 -47.80
N ARG A 311 -23.83 19.15 -47.67
CA ARG A 311 -23.60 18.07 -48.68
C ARG A 311 -22.40 18.17 -49.70
N PRO A 312 -22.09 17.12 -50.51
CA PRO A 312 -21.01 16.14 -50.25
C PRO A 312 -19.95 16.01 -51.37
N THR A 313 -18.76 15.49 -51.06
CA THR A 313 -17.98 14.59 -51.96
C THR A 313 -16.73 14.07 -51.23
N GLY A 314 -16.39 12.80 -51.47
CA GLY A 314 -15.44 12.04 -50.67
C GLY A 314 -13.96 12.27 -50.98
N ALA A 315 -13.12 11.76 -50.08
CA ALA A 315 -11.82 11.18 -50.34
C ALA A 315 -11.35 10.46 -49.07
N ARG A 316 -10.85 9.23 -49.24
CA ARG A 316 -10.11 8.48 -48.23
C ARG A 316 -8.88 9.28 -47.79
N ASN A 317 -8.48 9.15 -46.52
CA ASN A 317 -7.11 8.81 -46.14
C ASN A 317 -6.99 8.48 -44.65
N ASN A 318 -6.27 7.39 -44.38
CA ASN A 318 -5.83 6.91 -43.08
C ASN A 318 -4.96 7.96 -42.38
N ILE A 319 -5.19 8.22 -41.10
CA ILE A 319 -4.20 8.84 -40.21
C ILE A 319 -4.12 8.04 -38.91
N ILE A 320 -2.94 7.48 -38.71
CA ILE A 320 -2.43 6.87 -37.47
C ILE A 320 -2.30 7.98 -36.44
N ALA A 321 -2.98 7.85 -35.30
CA ALA A 321 -2.79 8.72 -34.15
C ALA A 321 -1.65 8.17 -33.28
N THR A 322 -0.47 8.76 -33.40
CA THR A 322 0.59 8.63 -32.39
C THR A 322 0.30 9.57 -31.24
N ASN A 323 -0.07 9.03 -30.07
CA ASN A 323 -0.09 9.78 -28.83
C ASN A 323 1.33 9.88 -28.27
N THR A 324 1.92 11.07 -28.35
CA THR A 324 3.14 11.45 -27.64
C THR A 324 2.82 11.77 -26.18
N TYR A 325 3.31 10.94 -25.26
CA TYR A 325 3.44 11.29 -23.84
C TYR A 325 4.75 12.07 -23.61
N PRO A 326 4.80 13.03 -22.68
CA PRO A 326 6.02 13.76 -22.37
C PRO A 326 7.03 12.85 -21.65
N THR A 327 8.18 12.64 -22.29
CA THR A 327 9.36 12.00 -21.72
C THR A 327 10.06 12.95 -20.74
N LEU A 328 10.19 12.55 -19.47
CA LEU A 328 11.12 13.18 -18.52
C LEU A 328 12.56 12.72 -18.83
N PRO A 329 13.58 13.56 -18.58
CA PRO A 329 14.94 13.32 -19.06
C PRO A 329 15.58 12.12 -18.33
N ILE A 330 15.99 11.13 -19.13
CA ILE A 330 16.88 10.05 -18.73
C ILE A 330 18.26 10.67 -18.52
N SER A 331 18.73 10.72 -17.28
CA SER A 331 20.14 10.97 -16.98
C SER A 331 20.93 9.74 -17.42
N GLN A 332 21.57 9.84 -18.59
CA GLN A 332 22.60 8.90 -19.00
C GLN A 332 23.82 9.12 -18.14
N ASP A 333 23.94 8.39 -17.04
CA ASP A 333 25.24 8.10 -16.42
C ASP A 333 25.11 6.79 -15.66
N GLY A 334 25.31 5.70 -16.41
CA GLY A 334 25.39 4.35 -15.84
C GLY A 334 26.67 4.21 -15.03
N LYS A 335 26.58 4.35 -13.71
CA LYS A 335 27.46 3.71 -12.73
C LYS A 335 26.66 3.37 -11.46
N TRP A 336 26.77 2.10 -11.12
CA TRP A 336 26.11 1.32 -10.06
C TRP A 336 26.03 1.99 -8.69
#